data_AF-Q0JW07-F1
#
_entry.id   AF-Q0JW07-F1
#
_cell.length_a   1.000
_cell.length_b   1.000
_cell.length_c   1.000
_cell.angle_alpha   90.00
_cell.angle_beta   90.00
_cell.angle_gamma   90.00
#
_symmetry.space_group_name_H-M   'P 1'
#
loop_
_entity.id
_entity.type
_entity.pdbx_description
1 polymer ?
#
loop_
_entity_poly.entity_id
_entity_poly.type
_entity_poly.pdbx_seq_one_letter_code
_entity_poly.pdbx_strand_id
1 'polypeptide(L)'
;ENSPAGMSEEEKKVYLEDWRSAKEWGGFLYSIERWERIAEVEKIVCNACKEICLGLREEELLGLLAEGGMKKTLKEEFSEDKAKDARYLEYIVVDDVLLLDAHREYGGEVTKELVRQMLLGKEGKDIDKRYVDRVAGVVRERQRKREEETERSVKELVGDEEKAKSKEEKAKSKRGRKGKSASAPSEQEEEKKESEVEEAEQGGEVEALPVEVGGAR
;
A
#
# COMPACT_ATOMS: atom_id res chain seq x y z
N GLU A 1 19.53 -40.98 30.08
CA GLU A 1 20.83 -40.66 30.71
C GLU A 1 20.93 -39.26 31.34
N ASN A 2 19.97 -38.33 31.15
CA ASN A 2 20.06 -36.98 31.75
C ASN A 2 19.16 -36.73 32.98
N SER A 3 18.63 -37.77 33.62
CA SER A 3 17.77 -37.60 34.80
C SER A 3 18.61 -37.46 36.07
N PRO A 4 18.38 -36.42 36.90
CA PRO A 4 19.03 -36.26 38.20
C PRO A 4 18.99 -37.54 39.06
N ALA A 5 20.09 -37.82 39.76
CA ALA A 5 20.18 -38.97 40.66
C ALA A 5 19.25 -38.79 41.87
N GLY A 6 18.51 -39.84 42.23
CA GLY A 6 17.62 -39.86 43.41
C GLY A 6 16.13 -39.75 43.13
N MET A 7 15.70 -39.59 41.87
CA MET A 7 14.28 -39.56 41.50
C MET A 7 13.63 -40.96 41.48
N SER A 8 12.33 -41.02 41.83
CA SER A 8 11.48 -42.20 41.61
C SER A 8 11.28 -42.49 40.12
N GLU A 9 10.78 -43.68 39.78
CA GLU A 9 10.51 -44.03 38.38
C GLU A 9 9.39 -43.16 37.76
N GLU A 10 8.41 -42.74 38.57
CA GLU A 10 7.36 -41.81 38.17
C GLU A 10 7.92 -40.41 37.89
N GLU A 11 8.77 -39.89 38.78
CA GLU A 11 9.43 -38.59 38.61
C GLU A 11 10.35 -38.56 37.39
N LYS A 12 11.07 -39.66 37.12
CA LYS A 12 11.88 -39.80 35.91
C LYS A 12 11.06 -39.74 34.63
N LYS A 13 9.85 -40.31 34.61
CA LYS A 13 8.96 -40.26 33.44
C LYS A 13 8.54 -38.83 33.13
N VAL A 14 8.06 -38.10 34.14
CA VAL A 14 7.67 -36.68 33.99
C VAL A 14 8.85 -35.85 33.52
N TYR A 15 10.02 -36.01 34.16
CA TYR A 15 11.23 -35.28 33.77
C TYR A 15 11.65 -35.55 32.31
N LEU A 16 11.52 -36.80 31.84
CA LEU A 16 11.87 -37.16 30.47
C LEU A 16 10.85 -36.60 29.45
N GLU A 17 9.58 -36.49 29.81
CA GLU A 17 8.56 -35.82 28.99
C GLU A 17 8.86 -34.32 28.89
N ASP A 18 9.08 -33.64 30.01
CA ASP A 18 9.43 -32.21 30.03
C ASP A 18 10.69 -31.92 29.23
N TRP A 19 11.73 -32.76 29.38
CA TRP A 19 12.98 -32.62 28.63
C TRP A 19 12.79 -32.87 27.13
N ARG A 20 11.91 -33.80 26.73
CA ARG A 20 11.57 -34.02 25.33
C ARG A 20 10.85 -32.80 24.77
N SER A 21 9.85 -32.28 25.47
CA SER A 21 9.17 -31.05 25.09
C SER A 21 10.14 -29.88 24.98
N ALA A 22 11.05 -29.69 25.95
CA ALA A 22 12.06 -28.63 25.89
C ALA A 22 13.00 -28.78 24.69
N LYS A 23 13.39 -30.01 24.32
CA LYS A 23 14.16 -30.28 23.10
C LYS A 23 13.38 -29.98 21.83
N GLU A 24 12.12 -30.37 21.77
CA GLU A 24 11.23 -30.09 20.64
C GLU A 24 11.03 -28.58 20.47
N TRP A 25 10.75 -27.86 21.56
CA TRP A 25 10.68 -26.40 21.58
C TRP A 25 12.01 -25.75 21.19
N GLY A 26 13.13 -26.27 21.69
CA GLY A 26 14.46 -25.82 21.27
C GLY A 26 14.67 -25.98 19.76
N GLY A 27 14.36 -27.17 19.21
CA GLY A 27 14.43 -27.41 17.77
C GLY A 27 13.51 -26.48 16.96
N PHE A 28 12.32 -26.19 17.47
CA PHE A 28 11.37 -25.25 16.88
C PHE A 28 11.87 -23.80 16.90
N LEU A 29 12.60 -23.39 17.95
CA LEU A 29 13.19 -22.06 18.07
C LEU A 29 14.48 -21.90 17.23
N TYR A 30 15.23 -22.97 16.99
CA TYR A 30 16.47 -22.94 16.19
C TYR A 30 16.28 -23.37 14.73
N SER A 31 15.04 -23.53 14.28
CA SER A 31 14.75 -23.88 12.88
C SER A 31 15.10 -22.72 11.95
N ILE A 32 16.16 -22.87 11.15
CA ILE A 32 16.59 -21.88 10.14
C ILE A 32 15.46 -21.60 9.15
N GLU A 33 14.82 -22.65 8.62
CA GLU A 33 13.71 -22.52 7.67
C GLU A 33 12.56 -21.68 8.24
N ARG A 34 12.30 -21.79 9.55
CA ARG A 34 11.28 -20.96 10.21
C ARG A 34 11.71 -19.50 10.27
N TRP A 35 12.96 -19.23 10.66
CA TRP A 35 13.48 -17.86 10.69
C TRP A 35 13.52 -17.21 9.31
N GLU A 36 13.86 -17.96 8.27
CA GLU A 36 13.81 -17.50 6.88
C GLU A 36 12.39 -17.10 6.48
N ARG A 37 11.39 -17.92 6.81
CA ARG A 37 9.97 -17.57 6.58
C ARG A 37 9.54 -16.32 7.35
N ILE A 38 9.88 -16.23 8.63
CA ILE A 38 9.55 -15.04 9.45
C ILE A 38 10.18 -13.79 8.83
N ALA A 39 11.45 -13.83 8.44
CA ALA A 39 12.14 -12.72 7.81
C ALA A 39 11.50 -12.33 6.46
N GLU A 40 11.02 -13.30 5.68
CA GLU A 40 10.29 -13.05 4.42
C GLU A 40 8.96 -12.31 4.70
N VAL A 41 8.19 -12.79 5.68
CA VAL A 41 6.92 -12.14 6.08
C VAL A 41 7.17 -10.73 6.64
N GLU A 42 8.16 -10.56 7.52
CA GLU A 42 8.53 -9.25 8.05
C GLU A 42 8.89 -8.27 6.93
N LYS A 43 9.66 -8.71 5.94
CA LYS A 43 10.01 -7.89 4.77
C LYS A 43 8.76 -7.47 3.99
N ILE A 44 7.84 -8.40 3.75
CA ILE A 44 6.58 -8.13 3.03
C ILE A 44 5.74 -7.11 3.80
N VAL A 45 5.55 -7.32 5.11
CA VAL A 45 4.76 -6.43 5.98
C VAL A 45 5.41 -5.05 6.08
N CYS A 46 6.74 -4.96 6.26
CA CYS A 46 7.44 -3.68 6.31
C CYS A 46 7.32 -2.89 5.01
N ASN A 47 7.40 -3.57 3.86
CA ASN A 47 7.19 -2.93 2.56
C ASN A 47 5.76 -2.41 2.42
N ALA A 48 4.76 -3.22 2.80
CA ALA A 48 3.36 -2.80 2.80
C ALA A 48 3.12 -1.58 3.72
N CYS A 49 3.65 -1.60 4.94
CA CYS A 49 3.61 -0.46 5.86
C CYS A 49 4.24 0.79 5.24
N LYS A 50 5.44 0.66 4.66
CA LYS A 50 6.13 1.76 3.97
C LYS A 50 5.25 2.36 2.86
N GLU A 51 4.66 1.52 2.02
CA GLU A 51 3.78 1.98 0.96
C GLU A 51 2.49 2.63 1.47
N ILE A 52 1.93 2.19 2.60
CA ILE A 52 0.77 2.82 3.22
C ILE A 52 1.16 4.21 3.74
N CYS A 53 2.26 4.30 4.50
CA CYS A 53 2.72 5.55 5.08
C CYS A 53 3.08 6.59 4.02
N LEU A 54 3.69 6.17 2.91
CA LEU A 54 4.05 7.07 1.81
C LEU A 54 2.89 7.36 0.85
N GLY A 55 1.87 6.50 0.81
CA GLY A 55 0.75 6.61 -0.13
C GLY A 55 -0.46 7.38 0.41
N LEU A 56 -0.46 7.74 1.70
CA LEU A 56 -1.52 8.51 2.34
C LEU A 56 -1.06 9.94 2.60
N ARG A 57 -2.01 10.88 2.61
CA ARG A 57 -1.74 12.22 3.16
C ARG A 57 -1.54 12.13 4.67
N GLU A 58 -0.87 13.13 5.24
CA GLU A 58 -0.57 13.15 6.67
C GLU A 58 -1.83 13.01 7.53
N GLU A 59 -2.91 13.72 7.19
CA GLU A 59 -4.17 13.65 7.93
C GLU A 59 -4.83 12.27 7.84
N GLU A 60 -4.71 11.61 6.68
CA GLU A 60 -5.25 10.27 6.45
C GLU A 60 -4.45 9.21 7.20
N LEU A 61 -3.12 9.37 7.27
CA LEU A 61 -2.25 8.51 8.05
C LEU A 61 -2.51 8.67 9.54
N LEU A 62 -2.58 9.90 10.04
CA LEU A 62 -2.93 10.19 11.43
C LEU A 62 -4.32 9.66 11.77
N GLY A 63 -5.29 9.82 10.88
CA GLY A 63 -6.63 9.26 11.03
C GLY A 63 -6.63 7.73 11.13
N LEU A 64 -5.89 7.05 10.24
CA LEU A 64 -5.71 5.60 10.26
C LEU A 64 -5.14 5.11 11.60
N LEU A 65 -4.08 5.76 12.07
CA LEU A 65 -3.42 5.40 13.34
C LEU A 65 -4.30 5.69 14.55
N ALA A 66 -5.00 6.83 14.57
CA ALA A 66 -5.90 7.20 15.65
C ALA A 66 -7.11 6.26 15.74
N GLU A 67 -7.72 5.92 14.60
CA GLU A 67 -8.83 4.95 14.55
C GLU A 67 -8.38 3.57 15.01
N GLY A 68 -7.21 3.14 14.54
CA GLY A 68 -6.57 1.89 14.95
C GLY A 68 -6.34 1.79 16.44
N GLY A 69 -5.70 2.81 17.01
CA GLY A 69 -5.45 2.92 18.44
C GLY A 69 -6.74 2.89 19.24
N MET A 70 -7.74 3.70 18.86
CA MET A 70 -9.03 3.76 19.54
C MET A 70 -9.76 2.40 19.55
N LYS A 71 -9.80 1.69 18.41
CA LYS A 71 -10.43 0.36 18.32
C LYS A 71 -9.76 -0.67 19.22
N LYS A 72 -8.43 -0.60 19.37
CA LYS A 72 -7.68 -1.47 20.28
C LYS A 72 -7.93 -1.09 21.74
N THR A 73 -7.92 0.20 22.07
CA THR A 73 -8.23 0.70 23.42
C THR A 73 -9.64 0.31 23.87
N LEU A 74 -10.63 0.32 22.97
CA LEU A 74 -12.01 -0.09 23.30
C LEU A 74 -12.16 -1.60 23.52
N LYS A 75 -11.24 -2.43 23.00
CA LYS A 75 -11.28 -3.90 23.14
C LYS A 75 -10.63 -4.38 24.43
N GLU A 76 -9.71 -3.61 24.98
CA GLU A 76 -9.06 -3.90 26.25
C GLU A 76 -9.72 -3.08 27.37
N GLU A 77 -10.01 -3.68 28.52
CA GLU A 77 -10.28 -2.89 29.73
C GLU A 77 -8.98 -2.14 30.11
N PHE A 78 -8.82 -0.94 29.53
CA PHE A 78 -7.66 -0.09 29.69
C PHE A 78 -7.66 0.52 31.09
N SER A 79 -6.72 0.10 31.93
CA SER A 79 -6.38 0.81 33.17
C SER A 79 -5.28 1.84 32.90
N GLU A 80 -5.27 2.94 33.65
CA GLU A 80 -4.22 3.98 33.57
C GLU A 80 -2.80 3.41 33.73
N ASP A 81 -2.66 2.29 34.42
CA ASP A 81 -1.36 1.64 34.62
C ASP A 81 -0.85 0.92 33.35
N LYS A 82 -1.73 0.36 32.51
CA LYS A 82 -1.33 -0.26 31.23
C LYS A 82 -0.90 0.78 30.18
N ALA A 83 -1.42 2.01 30.27
CA ALA A 83 -1.07 3.09 29.35
C ALA A 83 0.39 3.55 29.48
N LYS A 84 1.00 3.42 30.67
CA LYS A 84 2.40 3.83 30.93
C LYS A 84 3.43 2.87 30.30
N ASP A 85 3.03 1.63 30.05
CA ASP A 85 3.87 0.56 29.49
C ASP A 85 3.71 0.40 27.97
N ALA A 86 2.81 1.15 27.33
CA ALA A 86 2.58 1.15 25.88
C ALA A 86 3.71 1.84 25.07
N ARG A 87 4.98 1.62 25.45
CA ARG A 87 6.18 2.21 24.83
C ARG A 87 6.86 1.32 23.79
N TYR A 88 6.31 0.15 23.50
CA TYR A 88 6.68 -0.59 22.29
C TYR A 88 5.57 -0.40 21.27
N LEU A 89 5.94 -0.06 20.03
CA LEU A 89 5.03 -0.16 18.88
C LEU A 89 4.22 -1.45 19.04
N GLU A 90 2.90 -1.31 19.02
CA GLU A 90 1.94 -2.39 19.24
C GLU A 90 2.35 -3.63 18.44
N TYR A 91 2.70 -4.73 19.12
CA TYR A 91 3.02 -5.98 18.42
C TYR A 91 1.71 -6.70 18.07
N ILE A 92 1.60 -7.17 16.83
CA ILE A 92 0.46 -7.97 16.37
C ILE A 92 0.98 -9.37 16.07
N VAL A 93 0.38 -10.37 16.72
CA VAL A 93 0.69 -11.77 16.45
C VAL A 93 -0.17 -12.24 15.29
N VAL A 94 0.48 -12.70 14.23
CA VAL A 94 -0.14 -13.16 12.98
C VAL A 94 0.42 -14.54 12.61
N ASP A 95 -0.37 -15.31 11.88
CA ASP A 95 0.08 -16.55 11.25
C ASP A 95 0.96 -16.21 10.04
N ASP A 96 2.24 -16.57 10.12
CA ASP A 96 3.26 -16.27 9.10
C ASP A 96 2.97 -17.02 7.81
N VAL A 97 2.54 -18.28 7.90
CA VAL A 97 2.18 -19.11 6.74
C VAL A 97 0.99 -18.51 6.01
N LEU A 98 -0.05 -18.09 6.73
CA LEU A 98 -1.24 -17.49 6.14
C LEU A 98 -0.91 -16.19 5.37
N LEU A 99 -0.09 -15.32 5.94
CA LEU A 99 0.29 -14.07 5.26
C LEU A 99 1.17 -14.31 4.04
N LEU A 100 2.10 -15.26 4.15
CA LEU A 100 2.96 -15.65 3.05
C LEU A 100 2.14 -16.22 1.88
N ASP A 101 1.21 -17.14 2.17
CA ASP A 101 0.30 -17.72 1.18
C ASP A 101 -0.60 -16.67 0.55
N ALA A 102 -1.18 -15.77 1.34
CA ALA A 102 -1.99 -14.66 0.83
C ALA A 102 -1.20 -13.76 -0.13
N HIS A 103 0.06 -13.47 0.20
CA HIS A 103 0.93 -12.68 -0.68
C HIS A 103 1.24 -13.40 -1.99
N ARG A 104 1.52 -14.70 -1.94
CA ARG A 104 1.82 -15.53 -3.11
C ARG A 104 0.61 -15.73 -4.02
N GLU A 105 -0.57 -15.94 -3.43
CA GLU A 105 -1.81 -16.22 -4.18
C GLU A 105 -2.43 -14.95 -4.76
N TYR A 106 -2.50 -13.87 -3.97
CA TYR A 106 -3.27 -12.68 -4.32
C TYR A 106 -2.41 -11.43 -4.60
N GLY A 107 -1.14 -11.46 -4.24
CA GLY A 107 -0.18 -10.38 -4.50
C GLY A 107 -0.13 -9.27 -3.44
N GLY A 108 0.69 -8.26 -3.75
CA GLY A 108 1.02 -7.16 -2.84
C GLY A 108 -0.18 -6.30 -2.42
N GLU A 109 -1.12 -6.01 -3.33
CA GLU A 109 -2.28 -5.16 -3.03
C GLU A 109 -3.19 -5.76 -1.94
N VAL A 110 -3.42 -7.07 -1.97
CA VAL A 110 -4.18 -7.77 -0.92
C VAL A 110 -3.40 -7.77 0.38
N THR A 111 -2.08 -8.00 0.32
CA THR A 111 -1.22 -7.96 1.50
C THR A 111 -1.23 -6.57 2.16
N LYS A 112 -1.17 -5.52 1.35
CA LYS A 112 -1.25 -4.13 1.80
C LYS A 112 -2.57 -3.83 2.46
N GLU A 113 -3.68 -4.30 1.91
CA GLU A 113 -4.99 -4.15 2.55
C GLU A 113 -5.05 -4.94 3.87
N LEU A 114 -4.51 -6.16 3.95
CA LEU A 114 -4.44 -6.91 5.22
C LEU A 114 -3.65 -6.16 6.30
N VAL A 115 -2.48 -5.61 5.95
CA VAL A 115 -1.67 -4.79 6.85
C VAL A 115 -2.43 -3.53 7.28
N ARG A 116 -3.15 -2.88 6.36
CA ARG A 116 -4.01 -1.73 6.70
C ARG A 116 -5.10 -2.11 7.70
N GLN A 117 -5.71 -3.28 7.56
CA GLN A 117 -6.72 -3.77 8.52
C GLN A 117 -6.10 -4.03 9.91
N MET A 118 -4.87 -4.55 9.96
CA MET A 118 -4.13 -4.69 11.22
C MET A 118 -3.85 -3.34 11.88
N LEU A 119 -3.46 -2.33 11.10
CA LEU A 119 -3.31 -0.95 11.58
C LEU A 119 -4.64 -0.40 12.11
N LEU A 120 -5.78 -0.75 11.49
CA LEU A 120 -7.14 -0.41 11.95
C LEU A 120 -7.63 -1.23 13.17
N GLY A 121 -6.77 -1.96 13.86
CA GLY A 121 -7.14 -2.69 15.08
C GLY A 121 -7.73 -4.08 14.87
N LYS A 122 -7.61 -4.64 13.67
CA LYS A 122 -7.87 -6.06 13.43
C LYS A 122 -6.80 -6.89 14.14
N GLU A 123 -7.21 -7.83 14.97
CA GLU A 123 -6.27 -8.74 15.62
C GLU A 123 -5.85 -9.82 14.64
N GLY A 124 -4.58 -10.25 14.70
CA GLY A 124 -4.08 -11.27 13.78
C GLY A 124 -4.79 -12.62 13.93
N LYS A 125 -5.30 -12.95 15.13
CA LYS A 125 -6.14 -14.14 15.35
C LYS A 125 -7.48 -14.10 14.59
N ASP A 126 -7.95 -12.91 14.23
CA ASP A 126 -9.20 -12.70 13.48
C ASP A 126 -8.98 -12.70 11.95
N ILE A 127 -7.73 -12.88 11.52
CA ILE A 127 -7.31 -12.98 10.12
C ILE A 127 -7.17 -14.47 9.82
N ASP A 128 -8.25 -15.07 9.34
CA ASP A 128 -8.29 -16.43 8.84
C ASP A 128 -8.32 -16.45 7.30
N LYS A 129 -8.17 -17.63 6.70
CA LYS A 129 -8.24 -17.79 5.23
C LYS A 129 -9.52 -17.20 4.64
N ARG A 130 -10.67 -17.38 5.31
CA ARG A 130 -11.94 -16.81 4.84
C ARG A 130 -11.92 -15.29 4.83
N TYR A 131 -11.27 -14.65 5.79
CA TYR A 131 -11.10 -13.21 5.82
C TYR A 131 -10.17 -12.73 4.71
N VAL A 132 -9.06 -13.43 4.47
CA VAL A 132 -8.15 -13.16 3.34
C VAL A 132 -8.92 -13.21 2.01
N ASP A 133 -9.72 -14.25 1.78
CA ASP A 133 -10.52 -14.39 0.56
C ASP A 133 -11.52 -13.24 0.36
N ARG A 134 -12.12 -12.76 1.46
CA ARG A 134 -13.00 -11.57 1.44
C ARG A 134 -12.24 -10.31 1.07
N VAL A 135 -11.08 -10.08 1.68
CA VAL A 135 -10.21 -8.93 1.38
C VAL A 135 -9.77 -8.98 -0.10
N ALA A 136 -9.39 -10.15 -0.59
CA ALA A 136 -9.04 -10.34 -2.00
C ALA A 136 -10.22 -10.02 -2.95
N GLY A 137 -11.45 -10.38 -2.56
CA GLY A 137 -12.66 -9.97 -3.28
C GLY A 137 -12.82 -8.45 -3.37
N VAL A 138 -12.69 -7.76 -2.24
CA VAL A 138 -12.80 -6.29 -2.16
C VAL A 138 -11.72 -5.59 -2.98
N VAL A 139 -10.47 -6.06 -2.89
CA VAL A 139 -9.34 -5.49 -3.66
C VAL A 139 -9.55 -5.67 -5.16
N ARG A 140 -9.96 -6.87 -5.60
CA ARG A 140 -10.29 -7.12 -7.02
C ARG A 140 -11.41 -6.23 -7.53
N GLU A 141 -12.47 -6.03 -6.76
CA GLU A 141 -13.56 -5.14 -7.16
C GLU A 141 -13.07 -3.68 -7.27
N ARG A 142 -12.23 -3.22 -6.34
CA ARG A 142 -11.64 -1.89 -6.37
C ARG A 142 -10.70 -1.70 -7.56
N GLN A 143 -9.95 -2.72 -7.95
CA GLN A 143 -9.12 -2.70 -9.15
C GLN A 143 -9.98 -2.62 -10.42
N ARG A 144 -11.01 -3.47 -10.54
CA ARG A 144 -11.93 -3.44 -11.68
C ARG A 144 -12.59 -2.07 -11.87
N LYS A 145 -13.04 -1.43 -10.78
CA LYS A 145 -13.64 -0.08 -10.86
C LYS A 145 -12.66 0.98 -11.36
N ARG A 146 -11.40 0.92 -10.91
CA ARG A 146 -10.33 1.81 -11.40
C ARG A 146 -10.06 1.57 -12.88
N GLU A 147 -9.98 0.32 -13.32
CA GLU A 147 -9.79 -0.03 -14.73
C GLU A 147 -10.93 0.50 -15.61
N GLU A 148 -12.19 0.29 -15.21
CA GLU A 148 -13.36 0.82 -15.92
C GLU A 148 -13.36 2.36 -16.03
N GLU A 149 -12.94 3.04 -14.97
CA GLU A 149 -12.84 4.51 -14.95
C GLU A 149 -11.71 5.01 -15.86
N THR A 150 -10.55 4.34 -15.85
CA THR A 150 -9.45 4.65 -16.77
C THR A 150 -9.85 4.38 -18.21
N GLU A 151 -10.57 3.29 -18.50
CA GLU A 151 -11.05 2.99 -19.86
C GLU A 151 -12.05 4.04 -20.36
N ARG A 152 -12.97 4.49 -19.49
CA ARG A 152 -13.89 5.60 -19.81
C ARG A 152 -13.13 6.89 -20.09
N SER A 153 -12.15 7.22 -19.26
CA SER A 153 -11.33 8.43 -19.42
C SER A 153 -10.51 8.40 -20.70
N VAL A 154 -9.90 7.26 -21.05
CA VAL A 154 -9.16 7.09 -22.30
C VAL A 154 -10.09 7.22 -23.51
N LYS A 155 -11.28 6.62 -23.48
CA LYS A 155 -12.26 6.75 -24.56
C LYS A 155 -12.73 8.20 -24.76
N GLU A 156 -12.91 8.95 -23.67
CA GLU A 156 -13.26 10.36 -23.73
C GLU A 156 -12.14 11.19 -24.38
N LEU A 157 -10.90 10.99 -23.94
CA LEU A 157 -9.72 11.67 -24.51
C LEU A 157 -9.56 11.40 -26.02
N VAL A 158 -9.68 10.15 -26.45
CA VAL A 158 -9.61 9.78 -27.88
C VAL A 158 -10.76 10.43 -28.67
N GLY A 159 -11.98 10.38 -28.12
CA GLY A 159 -13.14 11.00 -28.77
C GLY A 159 -13.01 12.52 -28.93
N ASP A 160 -12.40 13.19 -27.96
CA ASP A 160 -12.15 14.63 -28.03
C ASP A 160 -11.01 14.99 -28.98
N GLU A 161 -9.98 14.14 -29.08
CA GLU A 161 -8.93 14.28 -30.09
C GLU A 161 -9.47 14.12 -31.52
N GLU A 162 -10.36 13.15 -31.76
CA GLU A 162 -11.04 12.97 -33.07
C GLU A 162 -11.96 14.16 -33.41
N LYS A 163 -12.69 14.68 -32.42
CA LYS A 163 -13.49 15.91 -32.60
C LYS A 163 -12.62 17.12 -32.89
N ALA A 164 -11.44 17.24 -32.27
CA ALA A 164 -10.51 18.32 -32.53
C ALA A 164 -9.93 18.22 -33.95
N LYS A 165 -9.45 17.04 -34.36
CA LYS A 165 -8.95 16.78 -35.73
C LYS A 165 -10.01 17.05 -36.79
N SER A 166 -11.24 16.58 -36.60
CA SER A 166 -12.34 16.83 -37.54
C SER A 166 -12.77 18.30 -37.62
N LYS A 167 -12.68 19.06 -36.52
CA LYS A 167 -12.87 20.53 -36.54
C LYS A 167 -11.75 21.22 -37.32
N GLU A 168 -10.50 20.79 -37.15
CA GLU A 168 -9.35 21.33 -37.86
C GLU A 168 -9.41 21.05 -39.38
N GLU A 169 -9.77 19.82 -39.78
CA GLU A 169 -9.98 19.47 -41.19
C GLU A 169 -11.14 20.27 -41.80
N LYS A 170 -12.26 20.42 -41.09
CA LYS A 170 -13.39 21.27 -41.54
C LYS A 170 -12.98 22.73 -41.68
N ALA A 171 -12.11 23.25 -40.81
CA ALA A 171 -11.59 24.61 -40.90
C ALA A 171 -10.65 24.79 -42.12
N LYS A 172 -9.75 23.83 -42.37
CA LYS A 172 -8.88 23.81 -43.56
C LYS A 172 -9.69 23.71 -44.87
N SER A 173 -10.71 22.85 -44.91
CA SER A 173 -11.66 22.70 -46.03
C SER A 173 -12.43 23.99 -46.34
N LYS A 174 -12.93 24.70 -45.30
CA LYS A 174 -13.61 26.00 -45.48
C LYS A 174 -12.68 27.10 -45.98
N ARG A 175 -11.41 27.12 -45.57
CA ARG A 175 -10.39 28.04 -46.10
C ARG A 175 -10.07 27.77 -47.58
N GLY A 176 -9.99 26.49 -47.99
CA GLY A 176 -9.77 26.11 -49.40
C GLY A 176 -10.96 26.45 -50.34
N ARG A 177 -12.20 26.42 -49.83
CA ARG A 177 -13.40 26.69 -50.65
C ARG A 177 -13.67 28.19 -50.90
N LYS A 178 -13.01 29.09 -50.17
CA LYS A 178 -13.13 30.56 -50.36
C LYS A 178 -12.11 31.14 -51.36
N GLY A 179 -11.29 30.30 -51.99
CA GLY A 179 -10.26 30.71 -52.96
C GLY A 179 -10.57 30.43 -54.44
N LYS A 180 -11.78 29.96 -54.79
CA LYS A 180 -12.16 29.67 -56.19
C LYS A 180 -13.11 30.73 -56.77
N SER A 181 -12.67 31.99 -56.73
CA SER A 181 -13.11 33.02 -57.68
C SER A 181 -12.08 34.14 -57.69
N ALA A 182 -11.59 34.47 -58.90
CA ALA A 182 -10.60 35.49 -59.28
C ALA A 182 -9.12 35.02 -59.44
N SER A 183 -8.83 34.58 -60.68
CA SER A 183 -7.67 34.96 -61.53
C SER A 183 -6.29 35.35 -60.94
N ALA A 184 -5.29 34.55 -61.35
CA ALA A 184 -3.92 34.89 -61.81
C ALA A 184 -2.79 35.14 -60.77
N PRO A 185 -1.51 34.86 -61.15
CA PRO A 185 -0.49 34.28 -60.28
C PRO A 185 0.50 35.30 -59.71
N SER A 186 1.10 34.99 -58.56
CA SER A 186 2.39 35.56 -58.16
C SER A 186 3.25 34.47 -57.54
N GLU A 187 4.40 34.24 -58.19
CA GLU A 187 5.57 33.58 -57.63
C GLU A 187 6.02 34.25 -56.32
N GLN A 188 6.62 33.45 -55.44
CA GLN A 188 7.54 33.75 -54.33
C GLN A 188 7.15 32.91 -53.11
N GLU A 189 8.04 32.34 -52.33
CA GLU A 189 9.45 31.95 -52.40
C GLU A 189 9.60 31.09 -51.12
N GLU A 190 10.55 30.16 -51.11
CA GLU A 190 10.82 29.35 -49.92
C GLU A 190 11.14 30.22 -48.71
N GLU A 191 10.62 29.87 -47.52
CA GLU A 191 11.41 29.98 -46.30
C GLU A 191 10.96 28.92 -45.29
N LYS A 192 11.78 27.88 -45.16
CA LYS A 192 11.81 27.03 -43.98
C LYS A 192 12.33 27.87 -42.81
N LYS A 193 11.56 27.97 -41.73
CA LYS A 193 12.11 28.30 -40.41
C LYS A 193 11.82 27.14 -39.48
N GLU A 194 12.87 26.39 -39.21
CA GLU A 194 13.03 25.59 -38.01
C GLU A 194 12.91 26.55 -36.82
N SER A 195 12.08 26.20 -35.86
CA SER A 195 12.12 26.83 -34.54
C SER A 195 12.32 25.74 -33.51
N GLU A 196 13.52 25.72 -32.96
CA GLU A 196 13.85 25.13 -31.67
C GLU A 196 12.75 25.47 -30.65
N VAL A 197 12.33 24.47 -29.89
CA VAL A 197 11.62 24.69 -28.64
C VAL A 197 12.61 24.33 -27.54
N GLU A 198 13.17 25.38 -26.93
CA GLU A 198 13.91 25.31 -25.68
C GLU A 198 13.06 24.65 -24.59
N GLU A 199 13.71 23.79 -23.81
CA GLU A 199 13.18 23.30 -22.54
C GLU A 199 13.07 24.46 -21.55
N ALA A 200 11.85 24.73 -21.08
CA ALA A 200 11.63 25.55 -19.90
C ALA A 200 11.39 24.61 -18.70
N GLU A 201 12.47 24.33 -17.96
CA GLU A 201 12.36 23.99 -16.55
C GLU A 201 11.74 25.19 -15.82
N GLN A 202 10.51 25.03 -15.31
CA GLN A 202 9.97 25.89 -14.26
C GLN A 202 9.95 25.11 -12.95
N GLY A 203 11.06 25.23 -12.23
CA GLY A 203 11.08 25.10 -10.79
C GLY A 203 10.25 26.23 -10.18
N GLY A 204 9.10 25.87 -9.61
CA GLY A 204 8.32 26.76 -8.76
C GLY A 204 8.74 26.57 -7.31
N GLU A 205 9.66 27.43 -6.84
CA GLU A 205 9.76 27.79 -5.42
C GLU A 205 8.41 28.35 -4.98
N VAL A 206 7.72 27.68 -4.06
CA VAL A 206 6.62 28.30 -3.31
C VAL A 206 7.18 28.79 -1.98
N GLU A 207 7.34 30.10 -1.96
CA GLU A 207 7.48 31.01 -0.81
C GLU A 207 6.84 30.46 0.48
N ALA A 208 7.68 30.22 1.49
CA ALA A 208 7.25 30.00 2.85
C ALA A 208 6.83 31.34 3.47
N LEU A 209 5.55 31.49 3.81
CA LEU A 209 5.10 32.55 4.71
C LEU A 209 5.10 32.04 6.17
N PRO A 210 5.66 32.79 7.13
CA PRO A 210 5.74 32.38 8.52
C PRO A 210 4.40 32.63 9.21
N VAL A 211 3.83 31.62 9.87
CA VAL A 211 2.75 31.83 10.84
C VAL A 211 3.38 31.85 12.23
N GLU A 212 3.29 33.03 12.85
CA GLU A 212 3.82 33.32 14.17
C GLU A 212 3.21 32.44 15.26
N VAL A 213 4.09 32.12 16.22
CA VAL A 213 3.81 31.56 17.53
C VAL A 213 3.12 32.62 18.40
N GLY A 214 1.97 32.28 18.96
CA GLY A 214 1.43 32.86 20.19
C GLY A 214 0.59 31.77 20.86
N GLY A 215 0.84 31.32 22.08
CA GLY A 215 1.20 32.08 23.27
C GLY A 215 0.08 31.82 24.28
N ALA A 216 0.43 31.17 25.38
CA ALA A 216 -0.44 30.57 26.40
C ALA A 216 -1.61 31.43 26.91
N ARG A 217 -2.69 30.73 27.32
CA ARG A 217 -3.31 30.83 28.66
C ARG A 217 -3.86 29.49 29.09
#